data_AF-A0A6B2CP61-F1
#
_entry.id   AF-A0A6B2CP61-F1
#
_cell.length_a   1.000
_cell.length_b   1.000
_cell.length_c   1.000
_cell.angle_alpha   90.00
_cell.angle_beta   90.00
_cell.angle_gamma   90.00
#
_symmetry.space_group_name_H-M   'P 1'
#
loop_
_entity.id
_entity.type
_entity.pdbx_description
1 polymer ?
#
loop_
_entity_poly.entity_id
_entity_poly.type
_entity_poly.pdbx_seq_one_letter_code
_entity_poly.pdbx_strand_id
1 'polypeptide(L)'
;MTKDEIRIGPPFLTKYERAKIIGLRALQLDYGAFPLIDVERLGIRKDPIEIARYELDHGLLPLSIVRHTPAGQVQIIPLKLLLS
;
A
#
# COMPACT_ATOMS: atom_id res chain seq x y z
N MET A 1 13.09 -14.93 14.10
CA MET A 1 11.75 -14.43 13.72
C MET A 1 11.60 -14.71 12.24
N THR A 2 10.74 -15.66 11.91
CA THR A 2 10.62 -16.26 10.58
C THR A 2 10.28 -15.17 9.57
N LYS A 3 11.13 -14.99 8.55
CA LYS A 3 10.67 -14.48 7.27
C LYS A 3 9.49 -15.37 6.91
N ASP A 4 8.26 -14.88 7.02
CA ASP A 4 7.16 -15.49 6.30
C ASP A 4 7.58 -15.43 4.83
N GLU A 5 8.14 -16.52 4.33
CA GLU A 5 8.72 -16.57 3.00
C GLU A 5 7.65 -16.10 2.03
N ILE A 6 7.94 -15.01 1.32
CA ILE A 6 7.15 -14.60 0.18
C ILE A 6 7.37 -15.69 -0.87
N ARG A 7 6.41 -16.61 -0.98
CA ARG A 7 6.45 -17.79 -1.85
C ARG A 7 5.99 -17.44 -3.25
N ILE A 8 5.10 -16.45 -3.37
CA ILE A 8 4.48 -16.02 -4.62
C ILE A 8 4.92 -14.59 -4.95
N GLY A 9 5.64 -14.46 -6.06
CA GLY A 9 6.11 -13.18 -6.59
C GLY A 9 7.36 -12.64 -5.88
N PRO A 10 7.80 -11.42 -6.27
CA PRO A 10 9.02 -10.82 -5.74
C PRO A 10 8.88 -10.37 -4.28
N PRO A 11 9.98 -10.29 -3.50
CA PRO A 11 9.93 -9.90 -2.09
C PRO A 11 9.73 -8.38 -1.86
N PHE A 12 9.27 -7.65 -2.88
CA PHE A 12 9.04 -6.21 -2.86
C PHE A 12 7.69 -5.87 -3.52
N LEU A 13 7.19 -4.68 -3.25
CA LEU A 13 5.97 -4.15 -3.88
C LEU A 13 6.24 -3.81 -5.35
N THR A 14 5.52 -4.43 -6.27
CA THR A 14 5.67 -4.15 -7.70
C THR A 14 5.15 -2.76 -8.05
N LYS A 15 5.63 -2.17 -9.15
CA LYS A 15 5.15 -0.86 -9.63
C LYS A 15 3.63 -0.84 -9.87
N TYR A 16 3.05 -1.97 -10.26
CA TYR A 16 1.62 -2.12 -10.51
C TYR A 16 0.81 -2.18 -9.21
N GLU A 17 1.27 -2.97 -8.23
CA GLU A 17 0.65 -3.02 -6.90
C GLU A 17 0.71 -1.65 -6.22
N ARG A 18 1.87 -0.98 -6.28
CA ARG A 18 2.07 0.38 -5.78
C ARG A 18 1.10 1.38 -6.43
N ALA A 19 1.03 1.41 -7.76
CA ALA A 19 0.12 2.31 -8.47
C ALA A 19 -1.35 2.06 -8.10
N LYS A 20 -1.74 0.79 -7.96
CA LYS A 20 -3.10 0.40 -7.57
C LYS A 20 -3.44 0.85 -6.16
N ILE A 21 -2.55 0.67 -5.18
CA ILE A 21 -2.77 1.12 -3.81
C ILE A 21 -2.93 2.64 -3.76
N ILE A 22 -2.03 3.38 -4.41
CA ILE A 22 -2.09 4.85 -4.44
C ILE A 22 -3.40 5.31 -5.07
N GLY A 23 -3.79 4.75 -6.23
CA GLY A 23 -5.02 5.13 -6.91
C GLY A 23 -6.27 4.85 -6.09
N LEU A 24 -6.37 3.66 -5.48
CA LEU A 24 -7.49 3.30 -4.62
C LEU A 24 -7.55 4.17 -3.36
N ARG A 25 -6.39 4.48 -2.76
CA ARG A 25 -6.34 5.30 -1.56
C ARG A 25 -6.63 6.77 -1.86
N ALA A 26 -6.15 7.30 -2.98
CA ALA A 26 -6.51 8.63 -3.45
C ALA A 26 -8.02 8.76 -3.66
N LEU A 27 -8.66 7.74 -4.24
CA LEU A 27 -10.13 7.70 -4.38
C LEU A 27 -10.86 7.73 -3.03
N GLN A 28 -10.36 7.00 -2.04
CA GLN A 28 -10.93 7.04 -0.69
C GLN A 28 -10.86 8.45 -0.09
N LEU A 29 -9.71 9.11 -0.23
CA LEU A 29 -9.51 10.48 0.25
C LEU A 29 -10.42 11.48 -0.47
N ASP A 30 -10.62 11.30 -1.78
CA ASP A 30 -11.55 12.11 -2.58
C ASP A 30 -13.01 11.94 -2.12
N TYR A 31 -13.39 10.74 -1.70
CA TYR A 31 -14.69 10.47 -1.05
C TYR A 31 -14.79 10.93 0.41
N GLY A 32 -13.81 11.72 0.88
CA GLY A 32 -13.82 12.29 2.23
C GLY A 32 -13.36 11.33 3.32
N ALA A 33 -12.70 10.22 2.98
CA ALA A 33 -12.08 9.37 3.99
C ALA A 33 -10.98 10.13 4.74
N PHE A 34 -10.82 9.82 6.03
CA PHE A 34 -9.82 10.47 6.87
C PHE A 34 -8.39 10.11 6.44
N PRO A 35 -7.49 11.09 6.24
CA PRO A 35 -6.06 10.84 6.05
C PRO A 35 -5.41 10.37 7.36
N LEU A 36 -4.58 9.33 7.32
CA LEU A 36 -3.85 8.79 8.46
C LEU A 36 -2.65 9.65 8.88
N ILE A 37 -2.44 10.77 8.19
CA ILE A 37 -1.34 11.70 8.40
C ILE A 37 -1.85 13.10 8.68
N ASP A 38 -1.05 13.86 9.41
CA ASP A 38 -1.33 15.27 9.68
C ASP A 38 -0.86 16.13 8.50
N VAL A 39 -1.78 16.38 7.58
CA VAL A 39 -1.52 17.08 6.32
C VAL A 39 -1.02 18.51 6.54
N GLU A 40 -1.51 19.18 7.59
CA GLU A 40 -1.17 20.57 7.90
C GLU A 40 0.23 20.68 8.52
N ARG A 41 0.57 19.78 9.44
CA ARG A 41 1.92 19.75 10.02
C ARG A 41 2.99 19.34 9.03
N LEU A 42 2.65 18.51 8.04
CA LEU A 42 3.58 18.03 7.03
C LEU A 42 3.71 18.97 5.81
N GLY A 43 2.89 20.02 5.72
CA GLY A 43 2.93 20.97 4.60
C GLY A 43 2.61 20.37 3.24
N ILE A 44 1.97 19.20 3.21
CA ILE A 44 1.60 18.50 1.98
C ILE A 44 0.42 19.24 1.36
N ARG A 45 0.41 19.40 0.04
CA ARG A 45 -0.75 19.98 -0.64
C ARG A 45 -1.96 19.09 -0.36
N LYS A 46 -3.18 19.66 -0.35
CA LYS A 46 -4.43 18.88 -0.21
C LYS A 46 -4.74 18.05 -1.48
N ASP A 47 -3.71 17.48 -2.11
CA ASP A 47 -3.83 16.56 -3.24
C ASP A 47 -3.97 15.13 -2.68
N PRO A 48 -5.10 14.44 -2.95
CA PRO A 48 -5.32 13.05 -2.55
C PRO A 48 -4.20 12.09 -2.95
N ILE A 49 -3.54 12.33 -4.10
CA ILE A 49 -2.49 11.45 -4.61
C ILE A 49 -1.21 11.59 -3.77
N GLU A 50 -0.83 12.82 -3.43
CA GLU A 50 0.35 13.08 -2.60
C GLU A 50 0.18 12.49 -1.19
N ILE A 51 -1.01 12.65 -0.61
CA ILE A 51 -1.35 12.09 0.70
C ILE A 51 -1.29 10.56 0.65
N ALA A 52 -1.94 9.92 -0.33
CA ALA A 52 -1.93 8.48 -0.50
C ALA A 52 -0.52 7.91 -0.70
N ARG A 53 0.32 8.61 -1.46
CA ARG A 53 1.71 8.22 -1.67
C ARG A 53 2.51 8.28 -0.37
N TYR A 54 2.34 9.34 0.40
CA TYR A 54 3.02 9.50 1.69
C TYR A 54 2.59 8.41 2.69
N GLU A 55 1.28 8.14 2.80
CA GLU A 55 0.77 7.07 3.68
C GLU A 55 1.31 5.69 3.30
N LEU A 56 1.43 5.40 2.00
CA LEU A 56 2.00 4.16 1.49
C LEU A 56 3.49 4.05 1.81
N ASP A 57 4.27 5.10 1.54
CA ASP A 57 5.73 5.10 1.73
C ASP A 57 6.11 4.97 3.22
N HIS A 58 5.26 5.44 4.13
CA HIS A 58 5.44 5.28 5.58
C HIS A 58 4.80 3.99 6.14
N GLY A 59 4.21 3.14 5.28
CA GLY A 59 3.61 1.87 5.68
C GLY A 59 2.45 2.00 6.68
N LEU A 60 1.73 3.12 6.63
CA LEU A 60 0.63 3.43 7.56
C LEU A 60 -0.66 2.70 7.19
N LEU A 61 -0.81 2.33 5.92
CA LEU A 61 -2.00 1.66 5.41
C LEU A 61 -2.10 0.21 5.94
N PRO A 62 -3.17 -0.16 6.66
CA PRO A 62 -3.36 -1.51 7.19
C PRO A 62 -3.88 -2.47 6.10
N LEU A 63 -3.09 -2.65 5.04
CA LEU A 63 -3.45 -3.45 3.87
C LEU A 63 -2.61 -4.73 3.75
N SER A 64 -3.18 -5.72 3.07
CA SER A 64 -2.48 -6.91 2.62
C SER A 64 -2.63 -7.06 1.11
N ILE A 65 -1.58 -7.52 0.45
CA ILE A 65 -1.58 -7.85 -0.97
C ILE A 65 -1.91 -9.33 -1.13
N VAL A 66 -2.91 -9.61 -1.95
CA VAL A 66 -3.25 -10.98 -2.34
C VAL A 66 -2.63 -11.26 -3.70
N ARG A 67 -1.72 -12.23 -3.77
CA ARG A 67 -1.11 -12.69 -5.02
C ARG A 67 -1.65 -14.05 -5.40
N HIS A 68 -1.97 -14.19 -6.68
CA HIS A 68 -2.48 -15.43 -7.27
C HIS A 68 -1.50 -15.96 -8.32
N THR A 69 -1.28 -17.27 -8.36
CA THR A 69 -0.57 -17.92 -9.46
C THR A 69 -1.55 -18.43 -10.51
N PRO A 70 -1.11 -18.63 -11.77
CA PRO A 70 -1.93 -19.30 -12.80
C PRO A 70 -2.36 -20.71 -12.39
N ALA A 71 -1.61 -21.37 -11.50
CA ALA A 71 -1.95 -22.68 -10.94
C ALA A 71 -3.01 -22.63 -9.81
N GLY A 72 -3.54 -21.44 -9.49
CA GLY A 72 -4.59 -21.25 -8.48
C GLY A 72 -4.11 -21.13 -7.05
N GLN A 73 -2.78 -21.08 -6.80
CA GLN A 73 -2.26 -20.84 -5.45
C GLN A 73 -2.44 -19.38 -5.07
N VAL A 74 -2.71 -19.15 -3.78
CA VAL A 74 -2.96 -17.81 -3.23
C VAL A 74 -2.03 -17.57 -2.05
N GLN A 75 -1.44 -16.38 -1.98
CA GLN A 75 -0.72 -15.91 -0.80
C GLN A 75 -1.20 -14.52 -0.42
N ILE A 76 -1.49 -14.35 0.87
CA ILE A 76 -1.82 -13.06 1.48
C ILE A 76 -0.53 -12.55 2.14
N ILE A 77 -0.06 -11.38 1.70
CA ILE A 77 1.20 -10.78 2.14
C ILE A 77 0.89 -9.44 2.79
N PRO A 78 1.16 -9.25 4.10
CA PRO A 78 1.07 -7.96 4.75
C PRO A 78 1.93 -6.91 4.05
N LEU A 79 1.37 -5.71 3.82
CA LEU A 79 2.08 -4.63 3.11
C LEU A 79 3.40 -4.24 3.81
N LYS A 80 3.45 -4.30 5.14
CA LYS A 80 4.65 -4.04 5.94
C LYS A 80 5.85 -4.92 5.57
N LEU A 81 5.62 -6.13 5.06
CA LEU A 81 6.68 -7.04 4.62
C LEU A 81 7.23 -6.69 3.24
N LEU A 82 6.51 -5.89 2.45
CA LEU A 82 6.85 -5.52 1.07
C LEU A 82 7.48 -4.12 0.96
N LEU A 83 7.47 -3.34 2.06
CA LEU A 83 7.99 -1.98 2.15
C LEU A 83 9.40 -1.94 2.78
N SER A 84 10.17 -3.03 2.65
CA SER A 84 11.55 -3.16 3.13
C SER A 84 12.50 -2.12 2.57
#